data_AF-A0A369HCT8-F1
#
_entry.id   AF-A0A369HCT8-F1
#
_cell.length_a   1.000
_cell.length_b   1.000
_cell.length_c   1.000
_cell.angle_alpha   90.00
_cell.angle_beta   90.00
_cell.angle_gamma   90.00
#
_symmetry.space_group_name_H-M   'P 1'
#
loop_
_entity.id
_entity.type
_entity.pdbx_description
1 polymer ?
#
loop_
_entity_poly.entity_id
_entity_poly.type
_entity_poly.pdbx_seq_one_letter_code
_entity_poly.pdbx_strand_id
1 'polypeptide(L)'
;MARYSKIESSPWKEHDSSPARDSSDFDETPIPPRRTSRIALHCVFLAINLLVLSLNAYTWLAIERKVDPHYPRRPFDVKAIYLNNGTLNPHKANSFNGPPRESLENAWDKLMKHQNVRVPESELGQYAGDDSIVKLTDGSGYYTTVAVFHGLHCVQRLHHAIYADHYYPGLSEDETFLLKRHTEHCIDWLRQYVQCNADTTLIPIQWAADSPGPVSTDKGKHQCVVWEPIYEWMAEHSFDPFEPGLLVHPTLAQQWLFSSSLPDPYHPETLEPGRNTCHCGNTIKEALARGCVYDTMATAWLPPYCRDEKLTAEFDKSGPGPNGQWSYFADKAGIEPLTTSQMAGLGETGGSFWASRDWHIVHCLFYWQKYVRMRETGVVMEERFDSLDHVKHCSRLIRNPIPDHFFLIEVPVRMNSSMDED
;
A
#
# COMPACT_ATOMS: atom_id res chain seq x y z
N MET A 1 29.30 -38.94 -34.58
CA MET A 1 30.19 -38.52 -35.70
C MET A 1 30.70 -37.14 -35.33
N ALA A 2 31.97 -36.75 -35.27
CA ALA A 2 33.30 -37.21 -35.65
C ALA A 2 34.28 -36.39 -34.74
N ARG A 3 35.59 -36.57 -34.56
CA ARG A 3 36.65 -37.56 -34.85
C ARG A 3 37.80 -37.15 -33.91
N TYR A 4 38.58 -38.12 -33.43
CA TYR A 4 39.86 -37.90 -32.75
C TYR A 4 40.96 -37.41 -33.72
N SER A 5 41.91 -36.61 -33.23
CA SER A 5 43.31 -36.65 -33.68
C SER A 5 44.27 -36.27 -32.53
N LYS A 6 45.43 -36.91 -32.54
CA LYS A 6 46.43 -37.07 -31.48
C LYS A 6 47.79 -36.55 -32.02
N ILE A 7 48.78 -36.38 -31.13
CA ILE A 7 50.27 -36.44 -31.38
C ILE A 7 50.90 -35.06 -31.78
N GLU A 8 52.09 -34.59 -31.34
CA GLU A 8 53.31 -35.13 -30.68
C GLU A 8 54.11 -34.01 -29.96
N SER A 9 55.08 -34.39 -29.12
CA SER A 9 56.09 -33.55 -28.44
C SER A 9 57.42 -33.45 -29.21
N SER A 10 58.14 -32.33 -29.07
CA SER A 10 59.43 -32.03 -29.72
C SER A 10 60.60 -31.95 -28.71
N PRO A 11 61.84 -32.38 -29.06
CA PRO A 11 63.00 -32.34 -28.17
C PRO A 11 63.94 -31.16 -28.47
N TRP A 12 64.71 -30.70 -27.48
CA TRP A 12 65.84 -29.77 -27.65
C TRP A 12 67.12 -30.34 -27.02
N LYS A 13 68.24 -30.21 -27.76
CA LYS A 13 69.58 -30.71 -27.46
C LYS A 13 70.44 -29.65 -26.77
N GLU A 14 71.28 -30.10 -25.83
CA GLU A 14 72.41 -29.37 -25.23
C GLU A 14 73.64 -29.35 -26.16
N HIS A 15 74.46 -28.30 -26.03
CA HIS A 15 75.86 -28.30 -26.45
C HIS A 15 76.71 -27.48 -25.46
N ASP A 16 77.83 -28.06 -25.08
CA ASP A 16 78.77 -27.61 -24.05
C ASP A 16 80.15 -27.26 -24.65
N SER A 17 80.94 -26.51 -23.87
CA SER A 17 82.42 -26.47 -23.79
C SER A 17 83.31 -25.47 -24.59
N SER A 18 84.10 -24.72 -23.78
CA SER A 18 85.56 -24.44 -23.85
C SER A 18 86.13 -23.23 -24.65
N PRO A 19 87.39 -22.75 -24.40
CA PRO A 19 88.33 -22.93 -23.27
C PRO A 19 89.13 -21.66 -22.80
N ALA A 20 90.04 -21.86 -21.84
CA ALA A 20 90.96 -20.95 -21.16
C ALA A 20 92.21 -20.44 -21.94
N ARG A 21 92.85 -19.37 -21.44
CA ARG A 21 94.28 -18.95 -21.55
C ARG A 21 94.50 -17.78 -20.57
N ASP A 22 95.40 -17.76 -19.60
CA ASP A 22 96.87 -17.94 -19.47
C ASP A 22 97.52 -16.59 -19.08
N SER A 23 98.52 -16.74 -18.22
CA SER A 23 99.21 -15.82 -17.32
C SER A 23 100.23 -14.87 -17.99
N SER A 24 100.44 -13.69 -17.39
CA SER A 24 101.77 -13.06 -17.32
C SER A 24 101.82 -11.89 -16.32
N ASP A 25 102.80 -12.05 -15.42
CA ASP A 25 103.49 -11.20 -14.45
C ASP A 25 103.63 -9.69 -14.77
N PHE A 26 103.58 -8.82 -13.74
CA PHE A 26 104.44 -7.62 -13.56
C PHE A 26 104.28 -6.96 -12.17
N ASP A 27 105.30 -7.18 -11.33
CA ASP A 27 106.05 -6.23 -10.48
C ASP A 27 105.33 -5.28 -9.47
N GLU A 28 105.59 -5.51 -8.18
CA GLU A 28 105.14 -4.71 -7.04
C GLU A 28 106.00 -3.45 -6.84
N THR A 29 105.37 -2.27 -6.86
CA THR A 29 105.97 -1.00 -6.40
C THR A 29 105.39 -0.59 -5.02
N PRO A 30 106.09 0.26 -4.25
CA PRO A 30 105.90 0.39 -2.80
C PRO A 30 104.56 1.05 -2.44
N ILE A 31 103.82 0.42 -1.52
CA ILE A 31 102.51 0.84 -1.04
C ILE A 31 102.62 2.04 -0.07
N PRO A 32 101.99 3.21 -0.35
CA PRO A 32 101.83 4.32 0.61
C PRO A 32 100.71 4.02 1.63
N PRO A 33 100.57 4.75 2.76
CA PRO A 33 99.93 4.24 3.97
C PRO A 33 98.46 3.87 3.73
N ARG A 34 98.20 2.56 3.69
CA ARG A 34 96.90 1.92 3.39
C ARG A 34 95.74 2.29 4.33
N ARG A 35 95.92 3.15 5.34
CA ARG A 35 94.91 3.38 6.38
C ARG A 35 93.88 4.44 6.01
N THR A 36 94.29 5.57 5.42
CA THR A 36 93.37 6.67 5.05
C THR A 36 92.58 6.35 3.78
N SER A 37 93.19 5.71 2.79
CA SER A 37 92.52 5.31 1.55
C SER A 37 91.50 4.19 1.77
N ARG A 38 91.74 3.29 2.73
CA ARG A 38 90.75 2.27 3.12
C ARG A 38 89.55 2.88 3.82
N ILE A 39 89.76 3.84 4.72
CA ILE A 39 88.66 4.55 5.39
C ILE A 39 87.83 5.33 4.37
N ALA A 40 88.48 6.05 3.44
CA ALA A 40 87.78 6.74 2.37
C ALA A 40 86.98 5.77 1.48
N LEU A 41 87.56 4.62 1.12
CA LEU A 41 86.87 3.57 0.36
C LEU A 41 85.68 2.99 1.14
N HIS A 42 85.82 2.77 2.45
CA HIS A 42 84.73 2.31 3.31
C HIS A 42 83.64 3.36 3.48
N CYS A 43 83.98 4.65 3.56
CA CYS A 43 83.02 5.75 3.61
C CYS A 43 82.25 5.88 2.29
N VAL A 44 82.94 5.76 1.15
CA VAL A 44 82.29 5.75 -0.18
C VAL A 44 81.40 4.52 -0.33
N PHE A 45 81.88 3.34 0.06
CA PHE A 45 81.07 2.12 0.04
C PHE A 45 79.85 2.24 0.94
N LEU A 46 79.99 2.78 2.16
CA LEU A 46 78.87 3.03 3.07
C LEU A 46 77.89 4.03 2.48
N ALA A 47 78.37 5.13 1.88
CA ALA A 47 77.51 6.13 1.25
C ALA A 47 76.72 5.55 0.06
N ILE A 48 77.35 4.72 -0.77
CA ILE A 48 76.69 4.02 -1.88
C ILE A 48 75.64 3.05 -1.33
N ASN A 49 75.96 2.27 -0.30
CA ASN A 49 74.99 1.33 0.29
C ASN A 49 73.82 2.07 0.95
N LEU A 50 74.07 3.18 1.65
CA LEU A 50 73.02 4.02 2.22
C LEU A 50 72.14 4.65 1.12
N LEU A 51 72.72 5.11 0.02
CA LEU A 51 71.96 5.63 -1.12
C LEU A 51 71.09 4.54 -1.76
N VAL A 52 71.65 3.34 -1.96
CA VAL A 52 70.90 2.18 -2.48
C VAL A 52 69.79 1.76 -1.51
N LEU A 53 70.04 1.76 -0.20
CA LEU A 53 69.02 1.48 0.82
C LEU A 53 67.93 2.54 0.82
N SER A 54 68.30 3.82 0.67
CA SER A 54 67.37 4.94 0.62
C SER A 54 66.50 4.90 -0.63
N LEU A 55 67.10 4.59 -1.79
CA LEU A 55 66.39 4.41 -3.05
C LEU A 55 65.46 3.19 -2.99
N ASN A 56 65.93 2.06 -2.45
CA ASN A 56 65.09 0.88 -2.26
C ASN A 56 63.94 1.14 -1.29
N ALA A 57 64.19 1.81 -0.16
CA ALA A 57 63.17 2.22 0.79
C ALA A 57 62.18 3.20 0.16
N TYR A 58 62.65 4.15 -0.63
CA TYR A 58 61.80 5.09 -1.37
C TYR A 58 60.96 4.38 -2.43
N THR A 59 61.53 3.47 -3.22
CA THR A 59 60.78 2.68 -4.20
C THR A 59 59.80 1.74 -3.53
N TRP A 60 60.18 1.13 -2.39
CA TRP A 60 59.29 0.28 -1.60
C TRP A 60 58.12 1.08 -1.03
N LEU A 61 58.36 2.26 -0.45
CA LEU A 61 57.31 3.18 0.02
C LEU A 61 56.47 3.75 -1.13
N ALA A 62 57.05 3.98 -2.32
CA ALA A 62 56.33 4.46 -3.49
C ALA A 62 55.48 3.35 -4.15
N ILE A 63 55.91 2.09 -4.05
CA ILE A 63 55.15 0.91 -4.46
C ILE A 63 54.05 0.60 -3.44
N GLU A 64 54.31 0.65 -2.13
CA GLU A 64 53.26 0.56 -1.09
C GLU A 64 52.21 1.66 -1.23
N ARG A 65 52.60 2.89 -1.63
CA ARG A 65 51.65 3.97 -1.90
C ARG A 65 50.86 3.80 -3.20
N LYS A 66 51.34 3.00 -4.16
CA LYS A 66 50.67 2.75 -5.45
C LYS A 66 49.96 1.40 -5.54
N VAL A 67 50.27 0.48 -4.63
CA VAL A 67 49.69 -0.86 -4.55
C VAL A 67 49.15 -1.06 -3.15
N ASP A 68 47.89 -0.65 -2.96
CA ASP A 68 46.97 -1.45 -2.14
C ASP A 68 45.56 -1.31 -2.76
N PRO A 69 44.88 -2.44 -3.07
CA PRO A 69 44.51 -3.33 -1.99
C PRO A 69 44.87 -4.80 -2.26
N HIS A 70 45.96 -5.28 -1.70
CA HIS A 70 46.00 -6.65 -1.20
C HIS A 70 45.10 -6.70 0.02
N TYR A 71 43.79 -6.86 -0.19
CA TYR A 71 42.91 -7.30 0.88
C TYR A 71 43.41 -8.67 1.36
N PRO A 72 43.87 -8.84 2.62
CA PRO A 72 43.79 -10.16 3.21
C PRO A 72 42.32 -10.59 3.11
N ARG A 73 42.05 -11.74 2.48
CA ARG A 73 40.74 -12.40 2.51
C ARG A 73 40.31 -12.50 3.97
N ARG A 74 39.49 -11.57 4.42
CA ARG A 74 38.69 -11.82 5.62
C ARG A 74 37.68 -12.88 5.22
N PRO A 75 37.52 -13.98 5.99
CA PRO A 75 36.41 -14.88 5.79
C PRO A 75 35.15 -14.05 5.96
N PHE A 76 34.42 -13.91 4.85
CA PHE A 76 33.16 -13.20 4.83
C PHE A 76 32.11 -14.14 5.40
N ASP A 77 31.96 -14.14 6.73
CA ASP A 77 30.70 -14.57 7.30
C ASP A 77 29.69 -13.47 7.03
N VAL A 78 28.97 -13.57 5.91
CA VAL A 78 27.64 -12.97 5.85
C VAL A 78 26.83 -13.68 6.94
N LYS A 79 26.80 -13.06 8.12
CA LYS A 79 26.12 -13.60 9.28
C LYS A 79 24.65 -13.75 8.91
N ALA A 80 24.20 -15.00 8.82
CA ALA A 80 22.83 -15.33 8.48
C ALA A 80 21.89 -14.53 9.39
N ILE A 81 20.80 -13.98 8.84
CA ILE A 81 19.82 -13.21 9.63
C ILE A 81 19.28 -14.08 10.77
N TYR A 82 19.03 -15.34 10.43
CA TYR A 82 18.66 -16.40 11.35
C TYR A 82 19.77 -17.43 11.38
N LEU A 83 20.08 -17.92 12.57
CA LEU A 83 20.91 -19.11 12.76
C LEU A 83 20.15 -20.35 12.28
N ASN A 84 20.85 -21.47 12.08
CA ASN A 84 20.24 -22.72 11.60
C ASN A 84 19.12 -23.27 12.50
N ASN A 85 19.04 -22.79 13.76
CA ASN A 85 17.98 -23.11 14.70
C ASN A 85 16.77 -22.14 14.62
N GLY A 86 16.74 -21.23 13.63
CA GLY A 86 15.68 -20.24 13.44
C GLY A 86 15.78 -18.99 14.33
N THR A 87 16.78 -18.87 15.20
CA THR A 87 16.94 -17.69 16.09
C THR A 87 17.64 -16.53 15.38
N LEU A 88 17.29 -15.28 15.73
CA LEU A 88 17.96 -14.10 15.16
C LEU A 88 19.44 -14.11 15.52
N ASN A 89 20.30 -13.80 14.56
CA ASN A 89 21.73 -13.78 14.78
C ASN A 89 22.13 -12.58 15.66
N PRO A 90 22.64 -12.79 16.88
CA PRO A 90 22.92 -11.73 17.85
C PRO A 90 24.07 -10.80 17.42
N HIS A 91 24.85 -11.23 16.43
CA HIS A 91 25.95 -10.44 15.88
C HIS A 91 25.58 -9.71 14.57
N LYS A 92 24.35 -9.88 14.08
CA LYS A 92 23.81 -8.96 13.08
C LYS A 92 23.25 -7.78 13.88
N ALA A 93 23.92 -6.64 13.81
CA ALA A 93 23.44 -5.41 14.43
C ALA A 93 22.38 -4.82 13.50
N ASN A 94 21.13 -5.26 13.64
CA ASN A 94 20.06 -4.81 12.76
C ASN A 94 18.78 -4.55 13.56
N SER A 95 18.52 -3.26 13.78
CA SER A 95 17.36 -2.76 14.51
C SER A 95 16.05 -2.84 13.73
N PHE A 96 16.07 -3.15 12.43
CA PHE A 96 14.94 -2.97 11.51
C PHE A 96 14.38 -4.25 10.86
N ASN A 97 14.81 -5.44 11.29
CA ASN A 97 14.26 -6.70 10.77
C ASN A 97 14.27 -7.82 11.82
N GLY A 98 13.65 -8.94 11.47
CA GLY A 98 13.44 -10.08 12.35
C GLY A 98 12.00 -10.14 12.87
N PRO A 99 11.67 -11.09 13.75
CA PRO A 99 10.35 -11.15 14.37
C PRO A 99 10.00 -9.89 15.17
N PRO A 100 8.70 -9.57 15.35
CA PRO A 100 8.24 -8.44 16.15
C PRO A 100 8.86 -8.46 17.56
N ARG A 101 9.37 -7.29 17.98
CA ARG A 101 10.00 -7.09 19.31
C ARG A 101 10.01 -5.61 19.63
N GLU A 102 9.93 -5.26 20.91
CA GLU A 102 9.88 -3.86 21.37
C GLU A 102 11.02 -2.98 20.79
N SER A 103 12.24 -3.51 20.74
CA SER A 103 13.39 -2.80 20.19
C SER A 103 13.35 -2.59 18.68
N LEU A 104 12.58 -3.40 17.94
CA LEU A 104 12.31 -3.23 16.51
C LEU A 104 11.25 -2.14 16.30
N GLU A 105 10.16 -2.20 17.07
CA GLU A 105 9.09 -1.18 17.02
C GLU A 105 9.66 0.21 17.34
N ASN A 106 10.40 0.34 18.45
CA ASN A 106 11.04 1.59 18.83
C ASN A 106 12.00 2.14 17.76
N ALA A 107 12.67 1.26 17.00
CA ALA A 107 13.57 1.69 15.93
C ALA A 107 12.78 2.24 14.73
N TRP A 108 11.71 1.55 14.32
CA TRP A 108 10.83 2.01 13.25
C TRP A 108 10.08 3.28 13.64
N ASP A 109 9.51 3.36 14.85
CA ASP A 109 8.82 4.53 15.37
C ASP A 109 9.73 5.75 15.38
N LYS A 110 10.98 5.58 15.83
CA LYS A 110 11.98 6.65 15.80
C LYS A 110 12.28 7.09 14.37
N LEU A 111 12.44 6.16 13.43
CA LEU A 111 12.76 6.50 12.04
C LEU A 111 11.58 7.20 11.34
N MET A 112 10.35 6.76 11.59
CA MET A 112 9.13 7.22 10.92
C MET A 112 8.44 8.41 11.60
N LYS A 113 8.97 8.87 12.74
CA LYS A 113 8.37 9.90 13.59
C LYS A 113 7.93 11.17 12.83
N HIS A 114 8.71 11.61 11.85
CA HIS A 114 8.50 12.87 11.14
C HIS A 114 8.00 12.66 9.70
N GLN A 115 7.39 11.52 9.39
CA GLN A 115 7.01 11.16 8.01
C GLN A 115 5.97 12.09 7.34
N ASN A 116 5.18 12.82 8.13
CA ASN A 116 4.11 13.69 7.65
C ASN A 116 4.57 15.15 7.76
N VAL A 117 4.62 15.86 6.63
CA VAL A 117 5.12 17.23 6.58
C VAL A 117 4.10 18.19 5.98
N ARG A 118 4.14 19.40 6.52
CA ARG A 118 3.36 20.54 6.05
C ARG A 118 4.24 21.42 5.19
N VAL A 119 3.79 21.68 3.96
CA VAL A 119 4.52 22.48 2.98
C VAL A 119 3.68 23.70 2.59
N PRO A 120 4.24 24.92 2.62
CA PRO A 120 3.53 26.11 2.16
C PRO A 120 3.32 26.08 0.64
N GLU A 121 2.30 26.78 0.15
CA GLU A 121 1.95 26.81 -1.28
C GLU A 121 3.14 27.21 -2.17
N SER A 122 3.97 28.14 -1.70
CA SER A 122 5.18 28.60 -2.40
C SER A 122 6.24 27.52 -2.62
N GLU A 123 6.18 26.42 -1.86
CA GLU A 123 7.16 25.33 -1.88
C GLU A 123 6.60 24.04 -2.50
N LEU A 124 5.33 24.01 -2.91
CA LEU A 124 4.72 22.85 -3.57
C LEU A 124 5.30 22.52 -4.95
N GLY A 125 6.08 23.44 -5.53
CA GLY A 125 6.73 23.25 -6.82
C GLY A 125 5.72 22.97 -7.94
N GLN A 126 5.85 21.83 -8.61
CA GLN A 126 5.00 21.45 -9.75
C GLN A 126 3.53 21.19 -9.38
N TYR A 127 3.23 21.03 -8.09
CA TYR A 127 1.87 20.81 -7.59
C TYR A 127 1.18 22.11 -7.14
N ALA A 128 1.83 23.26 -7.30
CA ALA A 128 1.22 24.55 -7.00
C ALA A 128 -0.03 24.76 -7.88
N GLY A 129 -1.17 25.02 -7.23
CA GLY A 129 -2.47 25.19 -7.89
C GLY A 129 -3.23 23.88 -8.20
N ASP A 130 -2.73 22.73 -7.74
CA ASP A 130 -3.49 21.47 -7.80
C ASP A 130 -4.46 21.35 -6.61
N ASP A 131 -5.75 21.54 -6.90
CA ASP A 131 -6.83 21.47 -5.91
C ASP A 131 -7.05 20.06 -5.33
N SER A 132 -6.41 19.02 -5.89
CA SER A 132 -6.49 17.64 -5.37
C SER A 132 -5.56 17.40 -4.19
N ILE A 133 -4.57 18.26 -3.95
CA ILE A 133 -3.65 18.13 -2.83
C ILE A 133 -4.34 18.59 -1.54
N VAL A 134 -4.18 17.81 -0.48
CA VAL A 134 -4.84 18.05 0.80
C VAL A 134 -4.33 19.35 1.44
N LYS A 135 -5.16 20.39 1.39
CA LYS A 135 -4.95 21.66 2.09
C LYS A 135 -5.39 21.55 3.54
N LEU A 136 -4.55 22.02 4.46
CA LEU A 136 -4.87 22.06 5.88
C LEU A 136 -5.88 23.17 6.19
N THR A 137 -6.84 22.89 7.06
CA THR A 137 -7.98 23.78 7.34
C THR A 137 -7.59 25.09 8.03
N ASP A 138 -6.50 25.10 8.79
CA ASP A 138 -5.93 26.27 9.46
C ASP A 138 -5.20 27.22 8.48
N GLY A 139 -5.11 26.86 7.20
CA GLY A 139 -4.44 27.64 6.17
C GLY A 139 -2.91 27.60 6.25
N SER A 140 -2.34 26.74 7.10
CA SER A 140 -0.90 26.67 7.36
C SER A 140 -0.09 26.01 6.24
N GLY A 141 -0.75 25.32 5.30
CA GLY A 141 -0.11 24.70 4.14
C GLY A 141 -0.83 23.46 3.65
N TYR A 142 -0.06 22.57 3.04
CA TYR A 142 -0.53 21.35 2.40
C TYR A 142 0.13 20.12 3.03
N TYR A 143 -0.63 19.05 3.20
CA TYR A 143 -0.15 17.78 3.70
C TYR A 143 0.57 17.01 2.60
N THR A 144 1.87 16.77 2.81
CA THR A 144 2.69 15.92 1.94
C THR A 144 3.60 14.99 2.74
N THR A 145 4.34 14.13 2.03
CA THR A 145 5.45 13.34 2.58
C THR A 145 6.59 13.34 1.56
N VAL A 146 7.82 13.18 2.03
CA VAL A 146 8.99 13.03 1.15
C VAL A 146 9.09 11.59 0.69
N ALA A 147 9.41 11.39 -0.60
CA ALA A 147 9.42 10.06 -1.24
C ALA A 147 10.21 8.99 -0.46
N VAL A 148 11.35 9.35 0.16
CA VAL A 148 12.13 8.37 0.95
C VAL A 148 11.37 7.86 2.17
N PHE A 149 10.56 8.70 2.83
CA PHE A 149 9.71 8.27 3.94
C PHE A 149 8.54 7.41 3.46
N HIS A 150 7.97 7.71 2.30
CA HIS A 150 7.00 6.81 1.67
C HIS A 150 7.62 5.44 1.35
N GLY A 151 8.86 5.41 0.84
CA GLY A 151 9.60 4.17 0.62
C GLY A 151 9.87 3.39 1.92
N LEU A 152 10.27 4.08 2.99
CA LEU A 152 10.45 3.46 4.31
C LEU A 152 9.12 2.91 4.88
N HIS A 153 8.02 3.63 4.71
CA HIS A 153 6.68 3.15 5.03
C HIS A 153 6.35 1.84 4.28
N CYS A 154 6.65 1.76 2.98
CA CYS A 154 6.47 0.52 2.21
C CYS A 154 7.33 -0.63 2.75
N VAL A 155 8.59 -0.37 3.11
CA VAL A 155 9.48 -1.40 3.70
C VAL A 155 8.94 -1.88 5.05
N GLN A 156 8.48 -0.97 5.91
CA GLN A 156 7.85 -1.31 7.19
C GLN A 156 6.58 -2.14 6.98
N ARG A 157 5.71 -1.75 6.05
CA ARG A 157 4.49 -2.51 5.74
C ARG A 157 4.76 -3.90 5.18
N LEU A 158 5.81 -4.07 4.37
CA LEU A 158 6.23 -5.40 3.91
C LEU A 158 6.66 -6.29 5.07
N HIS A 159 7.38 -5.72 6.04
CA HIS A 159 7.69 -6.43 7.28
C HIS A 159 6.43 -6.83 8.05
N HIS A 160 5.47 -5.91 8.21
CA HIS A 160 4.20 -6.23 8.85
C HIS A 160 3.40 -7.30 8.09
N ALA A 161 3.48 -7.33 6.76
CA ALA A 161 2.84 -8.35 5.92
C ALA A 161 3.47 -9.73 6.09
N ILE A 162 4.80 -9.81 6.28
CA ILE A 162 5.49 -11.08 6.61
C ILE A 162 5.02 -11.62 7.97
N TYR A 163 4.72 -10.73 8.92
CA TYR A 163 4.23 -11.06 10.26
C TYR A 163 2.75 -10.70 10.45
N ALA A 164 1.93 -10.97 9.43
CA ALA A 164 0.53 -10.55 9.41
C ALA A 164 -0.28 -11.06 10.62
N ASP A 165 -0.02 -12.29 11.07
CA ASP A 165 -0.69 -12.86 12.25
C ASP A 165 -0.46 -12.05 13.54
N HIS A 166 0.66 -11.31 13.62
CA HIS A 166 1.00 -10.46 14.76
C HIS A 166 0.43 -9.05 14.60
N TYR A 167 0.63 -8.42 13.44
CA TYR A 167 0.25 -7.01 13.23
C TYR A 167 -1.20 -6.81 12.81
N TYR A 168 -1.84 -7.83 12.25
CA TYR A 168 -3.22 -7.79 11.77
C TYR A 168 -4.02 -9.02 12.23
N PRO A 169 -4.15 -9.25 13.55
CA PRO A 169 -4.88 -10.41 14.05
C PRO A 169 -6.39 -10.27 13.77
N GLY A 170 -6.99 -11.32 13.20
CA GLY A 170 -8.46 -11.41 13.09
C GLY A 170 -9.09 -10.62 11.93
N LEU A 171 -8.34 -10.32 10.87
CA LEU A 171 -8.90 -9.67 9.67
C LEU A 171 -10.02 -10.52 9.03
N SER A 172 -11.08 -9.84 8.59
CA SER A 172 -12.08 -10.37 7.66
C SER A 172 -11.47 -10.65 6.26
N GLU A 173 -12.23 -11.33 5.40
CA GLU A 173 -11.80 -11.59 4.02
C GLU A 173 -11.59 -10.29 3.23
N ASP A 174 -12.48 -9.31 3.39
CA ASP A 174 -12.40 -8.01 2.73
C ASP A 174 -11.19 -7.20 3.22
N GLU A 175 -10.95 -7.17 4.53
CA GLU A 175 -9.77 -6.48 5.09
C GLU A 175 -8.47 -7.15 4.64
N THR A 176 -8.46 -8.48 4.57
CA THR A 176 -7.32 -9.24 4.04
C THR A 176 -7.07 -8.90 2.57
N PHE A 177 -8.12 -8.77 1.77
CA PHE A 177 -8.01 -8.35 0.37
C PHE A 177 -7.43 -6.93 0.26
N LEU A 178 -7.92 -5.99 1.08
CA LEU A 178 -7.41 -4.62 1.11
C LEU A 178 -5.94 -4.54 1.53
N LEU A 179 -5.54 -5.32 2.55
CA LEU A 179 -4.15 -5.42 2.99
C LEU A 179 -3.24 -5.93 1.87
N LYS A 180 -3.65 -6.99 1.16
CA LYS A 180 -2.90 -7.54 0.02
C LYS A 180 -2.79 -6.53 -1.12
N ARG A 181 -3.89 -5.87 -1.49
CA ARG A 181 -3.89 -4.84 -2.54
C ARG A 181 -2.93 -3.70 -2.22
N HIS A 182 -2.91 -3.23 -0.98
CA HIS A 182 -1.98 -2.19 -0.55
C HIS A 182 -0.53 -2.69 -0.57
N THR A 183 -0.29 -3.93 -0.13
CA THR A 183 1.03 -4.56 -0.19
C THR A 183 1.56 -4.67 -1.63
N GLU A 184 0.73 -5.06 -2.60
CA GLU A 184 1.09 -5.09 -4.03
C GLU A 184 1.44 -3.70 -4.57
N HIS A 185 0.69 -2.67 -4.17
CA HIS A 185 1.03 -1.28 -4.50
C HIS A 185 2.39 -0.87 -3.91
N CYS A 186 2.68 -1.23 -2.65
CA CYS A 186 3.99 -0.98 -2.03
C CYS A 186 5.12 -1.66 -2.80
N ILE A 187 4.92 -2.90 -3.27
CA ILE A 187 5.92 -3.65 -4.05
C ILE A 187 6.20 -2.92 -5.38
N ASP A 188 5.16 -2.54 -6.12
CA ASP A 188 5.35 -1.85 -7.40
C ASP A 188 5.98 -0.46 -7.21
N TRP A 189 5.56 0.29 -6.18
CA TRP A 189 6.16 1.58 -5.87
C TRP A 189 7.64 1.46 -5.51
N LEU A 190 8.01 0.48 -4.65
CA LEU A 190 9.42 0.23 -4.30
C LEU A 190 10.24 -0.21 -5.52
N ARG A 191 9.67 -1.02 -6.41
CA ARG A 191 10.30 -1.38 -7.69
C ARG A 191 10.61 -0.12 -8.51
N GLN A 192 9.65 0.80 -8.65
CA GLN A 192 9.86 2.06 -9.37
C GLN A 192 10.91 2.93 -8.67
N TYR A 193 10.84 3.05 -7.34
CA TYR A 193 11.80 3.82 -6.56
C TYR A 193 13.24 3.32 -6.73
N VAL A 194 13.44 2.01 -6.72
CA VAL A 194 14.75 1.37 -6.99
C VAL A 194 15.22 1.66 -8.42
N GLN A 195 14.32 1.64 -9.42
CA GLN A 195 14.67 2.01 -10.79
C GLN A 195 15.05 3.48 -10.95
N CYS A 196 14.37 4.38 -10.24
CA CYS A 196 14.69 5.81 -10.22
C CYS A 196 16.02 6.10 -9.52
N ASN A 197 16.42 5.27 -8.56
CA ASN A 197 17.66 5.39 -7.79
C ASN A 197 18.63 4.24 -8.10
N ALA A 198 18.82 3.94 -9.39
CA ALA A 198 19.58 2.78 -9.85
C ALA A 198 21.06 2.85 -9.42
N ASP A 199 21.43 2.03 -8.43
CA ASP A 199 22.83 1.80 -8.07
C ASP A 199 23.45 0.77 -9.02
N THR A 200 24.39 1.23 -9.85
CA THR A 200 25.09 0.39 -10.84
C THR A 200 26.30 -0.34 -10.26
N THR A 201 26.54 -0.28 -8.95
CA THR A 201 27.61 -1.01 -8.28
C THR A 201 27.42 -2.52 -8.46
N LEU A 202 28.46 -3.19 -8.97
CA LEU A 202 28.40 -4.62 -9.23
C LEU A 202 28.36 -5.42 -7.92
N ILE A 203 27.40 -6.33 -7.82
CA ILE A 203 27.34 -7.33 -6.74
C ILE A 203 28.07 -8.59 -7.23
N PRO A 204 29.26 -8.92 -6.69
CA PRO A 204 29.99 -10.10 -7.13
C PRO A 204 29.26 -11.39 -6.73
N ILE A 205 29.26 -12.35 -7.67
CA ILE A 205 28.78 -13.71 -7.48
C ILE A 205 29.99 -14.61 -7.18
N GLN A 206 29.94 -15.38 -6.10
CA GLN A 206 31.04 -16.26 -5.66
C GLN A 206 30.56 -17.65 -5.23
N TRP A 207 31.45 -18.63 -5.24
CA TRP A 207 31.18 -19.95 -4.68
C TRP A 207 31.29 -19.93 -3.16
N ALA A 208 30.29 -20.47 -2.47
CA ALA A 208 30.34 -20.68 -1.02
C ALA A 208 30.73 -22.12 -0.70
N ALA A 209 31.37 -22.35 0.44
CA ALA A 209 31.81 -23.70 0.84
C ALA A 209 30.64 -24.59 1.29
N ASP A 210 29.51 -23.98 1.68
CA ASP A 210 28.32 -24.59 2.26
C ASP A 210 27.11 -24.57 1.31
N SER A 211 27.26 -24.06 0.09
CA SER A 211 26.20 -24.03 -0.92
C SER A 211 26.66 -24.69 -2.23
N PRO A 212 25.89 -25.63 -2.80
CA PRO A 212 26.19 -26.21 -4.10
C PRO A 212 25.99 -25.21 -5.26
N GLY A 213 25.30 -24.09 -5.03
CA GLY A 213 25.08 -23.03 -6.01
C GLY A 213 25.93 -21.78 -5.74
N PRO A 214 26.18 -20.93 -6.76
CA PRO A 214 26.84 -19.66 -6.55
C PRO A 214 25.97 -18.72 -5.71
N VAL A 215 26.58 -17.92 -4.84
CA VAL A 215 25.90 -16.97 -3.96
C VAL A 215 26.32 -15.53 -4.29
N SER A 216 25.36 -14.61 -4.21
CA SER A 216 25.62 -13.18 -4.28
C SER A 216 26.19 -12.69 -2.96
N THR A 217 27.27 -11.92 -3.00
CA THR A 217 27.75 -11.22 -1.81
C THR A 217 27.76 -9.73 -2.04
N ASP A 218 27.01 -9.01 -1.23
CA ASP A 218 26.93 -7.56 -1.27
C ASP A 218 28.19 -6.94 -0.63
N LYS A 219 29.25 -6.87 -1.43
CA LYS A 219 30.57 -6.32 -1.04
C LYS A 219 30.92 -5.06 -1.84
N GLY A 220 29.98 -4.58 -2.63
CA GLY A 220 30.11 -3.34 -3.37
C GLY A 220 30.32 -2.17 -2.41
N LYS A 221 30.97 -1.11 -2.88
CA LYS A 221 30.95 0.17 -2.18
C LYS A 221 29.84 0.99 -2.81
N HIS A 222 28.84 1.33 -2.01
CA HIS A 222 27.68 2.11 -2.42
C HIS A 222 27.87 3.57 -2.04
N GLN A 223 27.26 4.49 -2.78
CA GLN A 223 27.19 5.90 -2.41
C GLN A 223 25.85 6.17 -1.72
N CYS A 224 25.90 6.55 -0.45
CA CYS A 224 24.73 6.90 0.32
C CYS A 224 24.53 8.41 0.40
N VAL A 225 23.27 8.84 0.49
CA VAL A 225 22.94 10.22 0.84
C VAL A 225 23.24 10.46 2.32
N VAL A 226 23.73 11.66 2.67
CA VAL A 226 23.88 12.06 4.07
C VAL A 226 22.49 12.24 4.67
N TRP A 227 22.16 11.46 5.70
CA TRP A 227 20.78 11.32 6.20
C TRP A 227 20.35 12.45 7.13
N GLU A 228 21.24 12.91 8.00
CA GLU A 228 20.93 13.88 9.05
C GLU A 228 20.19 15.14 8.54
N PRO A 229 20.63 15.82 7.47
CA PRO A 229 19.94 17.01 6.97
C PRO A 229 18.51 16.75 6.49
N ILE A 230 18.25 15.56 5.92
CA ILE A 230 16.91 15.17 5.48
C ILE A 230 16.01 15.02 6.70
N TYR A 231 16.51 14.32 7.73
CA TYR A 231 15.74 14.05 8.94
C TYR A 231 15.46 15.34 9.74
N GLU A 232 16.44 16.25 9.82
CA GLU A 232 16.28 17.56 10.45
C GLU A 232 15.22 18.41 9.74
N TRP A 233 15.29 18.49 8.40
CA TRP A 233 14.28 19.21 7.61
C TRP A 233 12.88 18.63 7.83
N MET A 234 12.73 17.30 7.80
CA MET A 234 11.44 16.65 8.06
C MET A 234 10.93 16.97 9.47
N ALA A 235 11.81 16.99 10.47
CA ALA A 235 11.42 17.31 11.84
C ALA A 235 10.87 18.75 11.97
N GLU A 236 11.52 19.72 11.32
CA GLU A 236 11.10 21.12 11.32
C GLU A 236 9.74 21.35 10.65
N HIS A 237 9.40 20.54 9.64
CA HIS A 237 8.16 20.65 8.87
C HIS A 237 7.08 19.65 9.31
N SER A 238 7.40 18.79 10.27
CA SER A 238 6.49 17.74 10.69
C SER A 238 5.30 18.28 11.47
N PHE A 239 4.15 17.63 11.30
CA PHE A 239 2.95 17.92 12.07
C PHE A 239 2.20 16.61 12.37
N ASP A 240 1.30 16.66 13.35
CA ASP A 240 0.45 15.53 13.67
C ASP A 240 -0.80 15.54 12.76
N PRO A 241 -0.94 14.61 11.79
CA PRO A 241 -2.14 14.54 10.97
C PRO A 241 -3.39 14.12 11.77
N PHE A 242 -3.20 13.64 13.00
CA PHE A 242 -4.26 13.34 13.95
C PHE A 242 -4.59 14.54 14.86
N GLU A 243 -4.16 15.76 14.51
CA GLU A 243 -4.67 16.95 15.19
C GLU A 243 -6.16 17.18 14.82
N PRO A 244 -7.08 17.24 15.80
CA PRO A 244 -8.50 17.40 15.51
C PRO A 244 -8.81 18.65 14.70
N GLY A 245 -9.60 18.49 13.64
CA GLY A 245 -10.05 19.59 12.79
C GLY A 245 -9.06 20.05 11.72
N LEU A 246 -7.84 19.52 11.70
CA LEU A 246 -6.81 19.91 10.74
C LEU A 246 -7.02 19.27 9.35
N LEU A 247 -7.47 18.02 9.32
CA LEU A 247 -7.82 17.27 8.12
C LEU A 247 -9.35 17.06 8.06
N VAL A 248 -10.02 17.90 7.27
CA VAL A 248 -11.47 17.82 7.03
C VAL A 248 -11.73 17.61 5.55
N HIS A 249 -12.51 16.58 5.22
CA HIS A 249 -12.85 16.31 3.82
C HIS A 249 -13.75 17.44 3.27
N PRO A 250 -13.42 18.06 2.13
CA PRO A 250 -14.12 19.26 1.65
C PRO A 250 -15.59 19.03 1.33
N THR A 251 -15.97 17.84 0.88
CA THR A 251 -17.36 17.52 0.52
C THR A 251 -18.13 16.76 1.60
N LEU A 252 -17.43 16.02 2.46
CA LEU A 252 -18.08 15.20 3.47
C LEU A 252 -18.19 15.98 4.80
N ALA A 253 -17.40 17.04 4.98
CA ALA A 253 -17.27 17.80 6.23
C ALA A 253 -16.89 16.92 7.44
N GLN A 254 -16.21 15.80 7.17
CA GLN A 254 -15.81 14.80 8.17
C GLN A 254 -14.34 14.98 8.53
N GLN A 255 -14.02 14.88 9.82
CA GLN A 255 -12.63 14.77 10.30
C GLN A 255 -12.13 13.34 10.07
N TRP A 256 -10.93 13.20 9.53
CA TRP A 256 -10.33 11.88 9.21
C TRP A 256 -10.21 10.95 10.43
N LEU A 257 -10.13 11.52 11.64
CA LEU A 257 -9.94 10.82 12.90
C LEU A 257 -11.18 10.10 13.47
N PHE A 258 -12.38 10.37 12.94
CA PHE A 258 -13.62 9.77 13.45
C PHE A 258 -14.20 8.78 12.43
N SER A 259 -13.52 7.64 12.27
CA SER A 259 -14.13 6.45 11.68
C SER A 259 -14.82 5.64 12.79
N SER A 260 -16.00 6.09 13.24
CA SER A 260 -16.99 5.23 13.90
C SER A 260 -18.34 5.88 14.25
N SER A 261 -18.60 7.15 13.90
CA SER A 261 -19.86 7.81 14.33
C SER A 261 -20.64 8.49 13.21
N LEU A 262 -20.30 8.23 11.95
CA LEU A 262 -21.14 8.67 10.84
C LEU A 262 -22.09 7.53 10.48
N PRO A 263 -23.40 7.81 10.41
CA PRO A 263 -24.35 6.84 9.94
C PRO A 263 -23.96 6.46 8.50
N ASP A 264 -23.49 5.24 8.30
CA ASP A 264 -23.31 4.65 6.99
C ASP A 264 -24.70 4.30 6.46
N PRO A 265 -25.14 4.90 5.35
CA PRO A 265 -26.43 4.61 4.77
C PRO A 265 -26.64 3.11 4.50
N TYR A 266 -25.58 2.34 4.24
CA TYR A 266 -25.64 0.91 3.93
C TYR A 266 -25.65 -0.01 5.16
N HIS A 267 -25.36 0.52 6.34
CA HIS A 267 -25.23 -0.26 7.57
C HIS A 267 -26.19 0.29 8.63
N PRO A 268 -27.43 -0.24 8.73
CA PRO A 268 -28.46 0.25 9.66
C PRO A 268 -28.01 0.31 11.12
N GLU A 269 -27.09 -0.57 11.52
CA GLU A 269 -26.50 -0.61 12.85
C GLU A 269 -25.70 0.64 13.23
N THR A 270 -25.33 1.45 12.23
CA THR A 270 -24.66 2.74 12.41
C THR A 270 -25.64 3.91 12.53
N LEU A 271 -26.93 3.69 12.25
CA LEU A 271 -27.99 4.69 12.39
C LEU A 271 -28.45 4.82 13.84
N GLU A 272 -29.10 5.93 14.18
CA GLU A 272 -29.80 6.05 15.46
C GLU A 272 -30.84 4.91 15.60
N PRO A 273 -31.01 4.31 16.81
CA PRO A 273 -31.93 3.20 17.00
C PRO A 273 -33.35 3.52 16.50
N GLY A 274 -33.87 2.67 15.61
CA GLY A 274 -35.20 2.83 15.02
C GLY A 274 -35.28 3.84 13.88
N ARG A 275 -34.18 4.47 13.44
CA ARG A 275 -34.20 5.45 12.35
C ARG A 275 -34.65 4.83 11.02
N ASN A 276 -34.23 3.60 10.73
CA ASN A 276 -34.63 2.82 9.54
C ASN A 276 -36.09 2.31 9.57
N THR A 277 -36.80 2.42 10.70
CA THR A 277 -38.26 2.12 10.74
C THR A 277 -39.08 3.17 9.99
N CYS A 278 -38.49 4.34 9.71
CA CYS A 278 -39.12 5.43 8.95
C CYS A 278 -40.50 5.80 9.51
N HIS A 279 -40.59 5.92 10.83
CA HIS A 279 -41.86 6.03 11.54
C HIS A 279 -42.54 7.41 11.35
N CYS A 280 -43.77 7.40 10.84
CA CYS A 280 -44.56 8.60 10.57
C CYS A 280 -45.78 8.79 11.48
N GLY A 281 -45.87 8.07 12.60
CA GLY A 281 -47.06 8.08 13.45
C GLY A 281 -48.06 7.00 13.02
N ASN A 282 -49.21 6.95 13.69
CA ASN A 282 -50.22 5.90 13.48
C ASN A 282 -51.46 6.39 12.72
N THR A 283 -51.57 7.69 12.47
CA THR A 283 -52.69 8.30 11.73
C THR A 283 -52.18 9.20 10.63
N ILE A 284 -52.97 9.42 9.58
CA ILE A 284 -52.58 10.33 8.49
C ILE A 284 -52.38 11.75 9.02
N LYS A 285 -53.18 12.14 10.03
CA LYS A 285 -53.03 13.43 10.70
C LYS A 285 -51.66 13.58 11.37
N GLU A 286 -51.17 12.55 12.05
CA GLU A 286 -49.83 12.55 12.64
C GLU A 286 -48.72 12.57 11.58
N ALA A 287 -48.88 11.79 10.51
CA ALA A 287 -47.92 11.74 9.41
C ALA A 287 -47.76 13.12 8.75
N LEU A 288 -48.87 13.80 8.46
CA LEU A 288 -48.84 15.16 7.92
C LEU A 288 -48.22 16.15 8.90
N ALA A 289 -48.51 16.04 10.20
CA ALA A 289 -47.91 16.90 11.23
C ALA A 289 -46.39 16.70 11.37
N ARG A 290 -45.88 15.51 11.02
CA ARG A 290 -44.45 15.15 11.01
C ARG A 290 -43.77 15.44 9.67
N GLY A 291 -44.49 16.00 8.69
CA GLY A 291 -43.95 16.30 7.36
C GLY A 291 -43.73 15.05 6.49
N CYS A 292 -44.37 13.94 6.83
CA CYS A 292 -44.30 12.72 6.03
C CYS A 292 -45.15 12.83 4.77
N VAL A 293 -44.73 12.11 3.74
CA VAL A 293 -45.39 12.06 2.44
C VAL A 293 -45.64 10.60 2.08
N TYR A 294 -46.81 10.31 1.52
CA TYR A 294 -47.10 8.98 1.00
C TYR A 294 -46.19 8.66 -0.18
N ASP A 295 -45.41 7.59 -0.05
CA ASP A 295 -44.51 7.08 -1.07
C ASP A 295 -45.19 5.92 -1.80
N THR A 296 -45.46 6.09 -3.09
CA THR A 296 -46.10 5.08 -3.95
C THR A 296 -45.19 3.90 -4.23
N MET A 297 -43.87 4.08 -4.21
CA MET A 297 -42.89 3.00 -4.40
C MET A 297 -42.78 2.17 -3.13
N ALA A 298 -42.68 2.81 -1.96
CA ALA A 298 -42.59 2.13 -0.66
C ALA A 298 -43.95 1.63 -0.14
N THR A 299 -45.05 2.16 -0.67
CA THR A 299 -46.43 1.92 -0.20
C THR A 299 -46.61 2.26 1.27
N ALA A 300 -45.93 3.32 1.71
CA ALA A 300 -45.91 3.73 3.10
C ALA A 300 -45.84 5.26 3.22
N TRP A 301 -46.31 5.78 4.35
CA TRP A 301 -46.03 7.16 4.74
C TRP A 301 -44.59 7.24 5.22
N LEU A 302 -43.75 8.02 4.54
CA LEU A 302 -42.33 8.13 4.82
C LEU A 302 -41.92 9.55 5.22
N PRO A 303 -40.97 9.70 6.15
CA PRO A 303 -40.36 10.97 6.47
C PRO A 303 -39.38 11.37 5.36
N PRO A 304 -39.01 12.67 5.26
CA PRO A 304 -38.12 13.15 4.21
C PRO A 304 -36.77 12.42 4.14
N TYR A 305 -36.26 11.92 5.27
CA TYR A 305 -34.97 11.23 5.33
C TYR A 305 -35.02 9.77 4.84
N CYS A 306 -36.20 9.18 4.62
CA CYS A 306 -36.35 7.84 4.01
C CYS A 306 -36.88 7.90 2.57
N ARG A 307 -37.38 9.06 2.13
CA ARG A 307 -38.05 9.23 0.83
C ARG A 307 -37.11 9.81 -0.21
N ASP A 308 -36.83 9.05 -1.26
CA ASP A 308 -36.15 9.55 -2.46
C ASP A 308 -37.20 10.06 -3.47
N GLU A 309 -37.58 11.33 -3.33
CA GLU A 309 -38.64 11.95 -4.15
C GLU A 309 -38.39 11.81 -5.66
N LYS A 310 -37.13 11.94 -6.10
CA LYS A 310 -36.78 11.85 -7.52
C LYS A 310 -37.00 10.43 -8.04
N LEU A 311 -36.57 9.44 -7.26
CA LEU A 311 -36.71 8.04 -7.64
C LEU A 311 -38.17 7.60 -7.62
N THR A 312 -38.97 8.02 -6.63
CA THR A 312 -40.42 7.73 -6.63
C THR A 312 -41.11 8.38 -7.83
N ALA A 313 -40.77 9.63 -8.19
CA ALA A 313 -41.36 10.30 -9.34
C ALA A 313 -41.02 9.62 -10.68
N GLU A 314 -39.86 8.98 -10.78
CA GLU A 314 -39.47 8.14 -11.92
C GLU A 314 -40.24 6.81 -11.92
N PHE A 315 -40.37 6.19 -10.75
CA PHE A 315 -41.17 4.98 -10.56
C PHE A 315 -42.62 5.20 -11.01
N ASP A 316 -43.24 6.31 -10.58
CA ASP A 316 -44.63 6.67 -10.91
C ASP A 316 -44.89 6.85 -12.42
N LYS A 317 -43.83 7.02 -13.22
CA LYS A 317 -43.86 7.17 -14.68
C LYS A 317 -43.34 5.93 -15.43
N SER A 318 -43.11 4.83 -14.72
CA SER A 318 -42.54 3.59 -15.27
C SER A 318 -43.59 2.49 -15.50
N GLY A 319 -44.87 2.80 -15.31
CA GLY A 319 -45.97 1.88 -15.53
C GLY A 319 -46.33 1.70 -17.01
N PRO A 320 -47.08 0.63 -17.34
CA PRO A 320 -47.44 0.29 -18.72
C PRO A 320 -48.58 1.15 -19.29
N GLY A 321 -49.21 2.01 -18.49
CA GLY A 321 -50.34 2.85 -18.91
C GLY A 321 -49.93 4.09 -19.70
N PRO A 322 -50.92 4.88 -20.17
CA PRO A 322 -50.66 6.15 -20.84
C PRO A 322 -49.78 7.08 -19.99
N ASN A 323 -48.76 7.68 -20.61
CA ASN A 323 -47.78 8.54 -19.94
C ASN A 323 -47.01 7.86 -18.79
N GLY A 324 -46.91 6.53 -18.79
CA GLY A 324 -46.16 5.78 -17.80
C GLY A 324 -46.90 5.49 -16.50
N GLN A 325 -48.24 5.63 -16.49
CA GLN A 325 -49.02 5.45 -15.26
C GLN A 325 -49.18 3.98 -14.86
N TRP A 326 -49.22 3.74 -13.55
CA TRP A 326 -49.61 2.46 -12.95
C TRP A 326 -51.12 2.38 -12.71
N SER A 327 -51.64 1.16 -12.78
CA SER A 327 -53.03 0.84 -12.40
C SER A 327 -53.07 0.14 -11.05
N TYR A 328 -53.93 0.64 -10.16
CA TYR A 328 -54.12 0.13 -8.80
C TYR A 328 -55.60 -0.19 -8.58
N PHE A 329 -55.89 -1.25 -7.82
CA PHE A 329 -57.27 -1.71 -7.63
C PHE A 329 -57.58 -2.01 -6.16
N ALA A 330 -58.84 -1.80 -5.76
CA ALA A 330 -59.31 -2.15 -4.42
C ALA A 330 -59.58 -3.65 -4.27
N ASP A 331 -59.81 -4.35 -5.40
CA ASP A 331 -60.20 -5.75 -5.44
C ASP A 331 -59.25 -6.60 -6.30
N LYS A 332 -59.21 -7.90 -6.00
CA LYS A 332 -58.38 -8.87 -6.72
C LYS A 332 -58.77 -9.06 -8.19
N ALA A 333 -60.03 -8.81 -8.55
CA ALA A 333 -60.50 -8.96 -9.92
C ALA A 333 -60.10 -7.77 -10.82
N GLY A 334 -59.58 -6.69 -10.24
CA GLY A 334 -59.08 -5.53 -10.99
C GLY A 334 -60.20 -4.67 -11.58
N ILE A 335 -61.33 -4.58 -10.89
CA ILE A 335 -62.54 -3.90 -11.39
C ILE A 335 -62.66 -2.50 -10.80
N GLU A 336 -62.31 -2.31 -9.54
CA GLU A 336 -62.47 -1.05 -8.80
C GLU A 336 -61.13 -0.29 -8.75
N PRO A 337 -60.91 0.70 -9.62
CA PRO A 337 -59.64 1.43 -9.67
C PRO A 337 -59.46 2.34 -8.45
N LEU A 338 -58.22 2.46 -7.98
CA LEU A 338 -57.80 3.34 -6.90
C LEU A 338 -56.89 4.46 -7.41
N THR A 339 -57.12 5.67 -6.89
CA THR A 339 -56.19 6.79 -7.02
C THR A 339 -55.11 6.74 -5.93
N THR A 340 -53.99 7.43 -6.14
CA THR A 340 -52.92 7.56 -5.14
C THR A 340 -53.42 8.11 -3.80
N SER A 341 -54.36 9.06 -3.82
CA SER A 341 -54.95 9.59 -2.58
C SER A 341 -55.80 8.57 -1.83
N GLN A 342 -56.51 7.69 -2.55
CA GLN A 342 -57.28 6.62 -1.91
C GLN A 342 -56.35 5.55 -1.33
N MET A 343 -55.28 5.19 -2.05
CA MET A 343 -54.26 4.27 -1.52
C MET A 343 -53.58 4.82 -0.27
N ALA A 344 -53.17 6.10 -0.27
CA ALA A 344 -52.60 6.76 0.90
C ALA A 344 -53.52 6.69 2.13
N GLY A 345 -54.84 6.74 1.89
CA GLY A 345 -55.89 6.59 2.90
C GLY A 345 -55.95 5.21 3.56
N LEU A 346 -55.51 4.15 2.86
CA LEU A 346 -55.55 2.77 3.37
C LEU A 346 -54.57 2.54 4.53
N GLY A 347 -53.50 3.35 4.64
CA GLY A 347 -52.47 3.18 5.67
C GLY A 347 -53.02 3.24 7.09
N GLU A 348 -53.91 4.19 7.38
CA GLU A 348 -54.50 4.36 8.72
C GLU A 348 -55.44 3.20 9.10
N THR A 349 -56.01 2.52 8.11
CA THR A 349 -56.86 1.34 8.32
C THR A 349 -56.10 0.02 8.26
N GLY A 350 -54.78 0.04 7.98
CA GLY A 350 -53.99 -1.17 7.71
C GLY A 350 -54.46 -1.94 6.48
N GLY A 351 -55.01 -1.23 5.48
CA GLY A 351 -55.57 -1.82 4.27
C GLY A 351 -54.52 -2.12 3.20
N SER A 352 -54.94 -2.88 2.18
CA SER A 352 -54.11 -3.25 1.03
C SER A 352 -54.77 -2.81 -0.27
N PHE A 353 -53.97 -2.66 -1.33
CA PHE A 353 -54.45 -2.55 -2.71
C PHE A 353 -53.91 -3.71 -3.55
N TRP A 354 -54.42 -3.86 -4.77
CA TRP A 354 -54.02 -4.90 -5.71
C TRP A 354 -53.28 -4.28 -6.89
N ALA A 355 -52.07 -4.76 -7.17
CA ALA A 355 -51.23 -4.27 -8.26
C ALA A 355 -50.67 -5.41 -9.13
N SER A 356 -50.31 -5.07 -10.37
CA SER A 356 -49.79 -6.05 -11.32
C SER A 356 -48.47 -6.68 -10.88
N ARG A 357 -48.16 -7.86 -11.41
CA ARG A 357 -46.83 -8.47 -11.27
C ARG A 357 -45.71 -7.56 -11.78
N ASP A 358 -45.95 -6.81 -12.87
CA ASP A 358 -44.95 -5.90 -13.43
C ASP A 358 -44.62 -4.77 -12.46
N TRP A 359 -45.62 -4.25 -11.74
CA TRP A 359 -45.41 -3.29 -10.66
C TRP A 359 -44.44 -3.83 -9.59
N HIS A 360 -44.60 -5.10 -9.19
CA HIS A 360 -43.74 -5.74 -8.19
C HIS A 360 -42.30 -5.93 -8.67
N ILE A 361 -42.11 -6.29 -9.95
CA ILE A 361 -40.77 -6.42 -10.54
C ILE A 361 -40.09 -5.06 -10.61
N VAL A 362 -40.79 -4.04 -11.12
CA VAL A 362 -40.23 -2.70 -11.24
C VAL A 362 -39.96 -2.10 -9.87
N HIS A 363 -40.83 -2.29 -8.88
CA HIS A 363 -40.58 -1.92 -7.47
C HIS A 363 -39.25 -2.49 -6.98
N CYS A 364 -38.99 -3.79 -7.17
CA CYS A 364 -37.72 -4.41 -6.78
C CYS A 364 -36.51 -3.77 -7.49
N LEU A 365 -36.60 -3.52 -8.79
CA LEU A 365 -35.52 -2.88 -9.56
C LEU A 365 -35.25 -1.45 -9.07
N PHE A 366 -36.29 -0.71 -8.70
CA PHE A 366 -36.17 0.63 -8.16
C PHE A 366 -35.62 0.64 -6.73
N TYR A 367 -35.92 -0.36 -5.91
CA TYR A 367 -35.26 -0.53 -4.60
C TYR A 367 -33.76 -0.82 -4.73
N TRP A 368 -33.33 -1.55 -5.78
CA TRP A 368 -31.90 -1.66 -6.11
C TRP A 368 -31.29 -0.33 -6.55
N GLN A 369 -32.02 0.49 -7.32
CA GLN A 369 -31.55 1.85 -7.62
C GLN A 369 -31.46 2.71 -6.36
N LYS A 370 -32.44 2.62 -5.45
CA LYS A 370 -32.44 3.31 -4.16
C LYS A 370 -31.19 2.94 -3.38
N TYR A 371 -30.87 1.64 -3.27
CA TYR A 371 -29.64 1.16 -2.62
C TYR A 371 -28.41 1.86 -3.17
N VAL A 372 -28.22 1.89 -4.49
CA VAL A 372 -27.07 2.58 -5.11
C VAL A 372 -27.08 4.09 -4.83
N ARG A 373 -28.26 4.72 -4.79
CA ARG A 373 -28.42 6.17 -4.60
C ARG A 373 -28.27 6.64 -3.16
N MET A 374 -28.34 5.76 -2.17
CA MET A 374 -28.19 6.10 -0.75
C MET A 374 -26.86 6.79 -0.44
N ARG A 375 -25.76 6.39 -1.10
CA ARG A 375 -24.45 7.04 -0.97
C ARG A 375 -24.42 8.51 -1.42
N GLU A 376 -25.27 8.88 -2.38
CA GLU A 376 -25.30 10.21 -2.99
C GLU A 376 -26.37 11.09 -2.35
N THR A 377 -27.49 10.50 -1.94
CA THR A 377 -28.67 11.21 -1.43
C THR A 377 -28.73 11.23 0.09
N GLY A 378 -28.04 10.31 0.78
CA GLY A 378 -28.11 10.14 2.23
C GLY A 378 -29.46 9.64 2.76
N VAL A 379 -30.38 9.25 1.86
CA VAL A 379 -31.65 8.65 2.29
C VAL A 379 -31.41 7.30 2.95
N VAL A 380 -32.25 6.95 3.92
CA VAL A 380 -32.17 5.69 4.64
C VAL A 380 -33.08 4.66 3.97
N MET A 381 -32.58 3.42 3.83
CA MET A 381 -33.42 2.29 3.43
C MET A 381 -34.36 1.93 4.56
N GLU A 382 -35.62 1.71 4.24
CA GLU A 382 -36.60 1.28 5.22
C GLU A 382 -36.36 -0.18 5.60
N GLU A 383 -36.46 -0.47 6.89
CA GLU A 383 -36.18 -1.77 7.48
C GLU A 383 -36.91 -2.94 6.78
N ARG A 384 -38.16 -2.72 6.35
CA ARG A 384 -38.97 -3.71 5.62
C ARG A 384 -38.34 -4.21 4.31
N PHE A 385 -37.55 -3.36 3.65
CA PHE A 385 -36.91 -3.65 2.37
C PHE A 385 -35.43 -4.02 2.53
N ASP A 386 -34.86 -3.71 3.69
CA ASP A 386 -33.45 -3.95 4.01
C ASP A 386 -33.21 -5.33 4.64
N SER A 387 -33.62 -6.38 3.90
CA SER A 387 -33.39 -7.76 4.34
C SER A 387 -33.06 -8.69 3.18
N LEU A 388 -32.22 -9.70 3.48
CA LEU A 388 -31.89 -10.72 2.50
C LEU A 388 -33.13 -11.50 2.03
N ASP A 389 -34.16 -11.62 2.88
CA ASP A 389 -35.40 -12.30 2.51
C ASP A 389 -36.23 -11.48 1.51
N HIS A 390 -36.23 -10.15 1.63
CA HIS A 390 -36.80 -9.26 0.63
C HIS A 390 -36.08 -9.41 -0.72
N VAL A 391 -34.73 -9.42 -0.72
CA VAL A 391 -33.92 -9.61 -1.93
C VAL A 391 -34.14 -10.99 -2.56
N LYS A 392 -34.26 -12.05 -1.75
CA LYS A 392 -34.58 -13.41 -2.23
C LYS A 392 -36.00 -13.50 -2.80
N HIS A 393 -36.98 -12.79 -2.23
CA HIS A 393 -38.33 -12.69 -2.79
C HIS A 393 -38.30 -12.04 -4.18
N CYS A 394 -37.66 -10.87 -4.31
CA CYS A 394 -37.47 -10.19 -5.59
C CYS A 394 -36.76 -11.06 -6.63
N SER A 395 -35.66 -11.72 -6.22
CA SER A 395 -34.89 -12.61 -7.11
C SER A 395 -35.73 -13.75 -7.66
N ARG A 396 -36.64 -14.32 -6.86
CA ARG A 396 -37.57 -15.37 -7.31
C ARG A 396 -38.61 -14.83 -8.28
N LEU A 397 -39.17 -13.64 -8.04
CA LEU A 397 -40.13 -13.01 -8.94
C LEU A 397 -39.52 -12.71 -10.32
N ILE A 398 -38.30 -12.19 -10.36
CA ILE A 398 -37.57 -11.87 -11.60
C ILE A 398 -37.19 -13.14 -12.37
N ARG A 399 -36.68 -14.17 -11.67
CA ARG A 399 -36.16 -15.39 -12.30
C ARG A 399 -37.22 -16.39 -12.74
N ASN A 400 -38.46 -16.29 -12.26
CA ASN A 400 -39.49 -17.27 -12.55
C ASN A 400 -40.39 -16.80 -13.72
N PRO A 401 -40.23 -17.35 -14.93
CA PRO A 401 -41.03 -16.99 -16.08
C PRO A 401 -42.31 -17.82 -16.10
N ILE A 402 -43.19 -17.66 -15.10
CA ILE A 402 -44.52 -18.28 -15.19
C ILE A 402 -45.29 -17.49 -16.26
N PRO A 403 -45.70 -18.12 -17.37
CA PRO A 403 -46.50 -17.48 -18.39
C PRO A 403 -47.95 -17.61 -17.96
N ASP A 404 -48.47 -16.63 -17.23
CA ASP A 404 -49.88 -16.28 -17.37
C ASP A 404 -50.14 -14.84 -16.95
N HIS A 405 -50.92 -14.19 -17.82
CA HIS A 405 -51.14 -12.77 -17.90
C HIS A 405 -51.94 -12.22 -16.71
N PHE A 406 -51.49 -11.09 -16.16
CA PHE A 406 -52.24 -10.22 -15.23
C PHE A 406 -52.93 -10.93 -14.04
N PHE A 407 -52.15 -11.50 -13.11
CA PHE A 407 -52.66 -11.64 -11.73
C PHE A 407 -52.22 -10.44 -10.91
N LEU A 408 -53.18 -9.83 -10.21
CA LEU A 408 -52.89 -8.81 -9.23
C LEU A 408 -52.37 -9.49 -7.96
N ILE A 409 -51.43 -8.84 -7.31
CA ILE A 409 -50.85 -9.22 -6.04
C ILE A 409 -51.23 -8.15 -5.03
N GLU A 410 -51.63 -8.59 -3.84
CA GLU A 410 -52.00 -7.71 -2.74
C GLU A 410 -50.75 -7.00 -2.18
N VAL A 411 -50.87 -5.68 -1.99
CA VAL A 411 -49.81 -4.80 -1.50
C VAL A 411 -50.34 -4.04 -0.28
N PRO A 412 -49.82 -4.32 0.93
CA PRO A 412 -50.29 -3.66 2.14
C PRO A 412 -49.73 -2.24 2.22
N VAL A 413 -50.59 -1.30 2.64
CA VAL A 413 -50.23 0.10 2.86
C VAL A 413 -49.93 0.32 4.34
N ARG A 414 -48.81 0.98 4.65
CA ARG A 414 -48.33 1.14 6.03
C ARG A 414 -48.15 2.61 6.44
N MET A 415 -48.27 2.87 7.74
CA MET A 415 -48.02 4.19 8.34
C MET A 415 -46.55 4.41 8.77
N ASN A 416 -45.78 3.33 8.80
CA ASN A 416 -44.33 3.29 8.98
C ASN A 416 -43.79 2.13 8.11
N SER A 417 -42.48 1.97 8.00
CA SER A 417 -41.90 0.93 7.14
C SER A 417 -40.91 0.06 7.92
N SER A 418 -41.31 -0.37 9.12
CA SER A 418 -40.61 -1.39 9.90
C SER A 418 -40.84 -2.80 9.34
N MET A 419 -40.01 -3.77 9.74
CA MET A 419 -40.41 -5.17 9.62
C MET A 419 -41.62 -5.38 10.53
N ASP A 420 -42.69 -6.02 10.04
CA ASP A 420 -43.82 -6.38 10.89
C ASP A 420 -43.31 -7.35 11.98
N GLU A 421 -43.63 -7.10 13.26
CA GLU A 421 -43.59 -8.13 14.30
C GLU A 421 -44.76 -9.09 14.02
N ASP A 422 -44.49 -10.19 13.32
CA ASP A 422 -45.41 -11.35 13.30
C ASP A 422 -45.33 -12.15 14.60
#